data_AF-A0A2Z3GVE7-F1
#
_entry.id   AF-A0A2Z3GVE7-F1
#
_cell.length_a   1.000
_cell.length_b   1.000
_cell.length_c   1.000
_cell.angle_alpha   90.00
_cell.angle_beta   90.00
_cell.angle_gamma   90.00
#
_symmetry.space_group_name_H-M   'P 1'
#
loop_
_entity.id
_entity.type
_entity.pdbx_description
1 polymer ?
#
loop_
_entity_poly.entity_id
_entity_poly.type
_entity_poly.pdbx_seq_one_letter_code
_entity_poly.pdbx_strand_id
1 'polypeptide(L)'
;MIRLRAALFACAALVAAPVLGASPDPKDLAVGPEQLSKARELVRRLGSENYRDREEAQNALAKMGRLARQVLVEAAGTETDPEIRTRALRLLPKSEADDLQARIDTFLADTNSKFEHNLPGLKTFRATLGASAGARALYVEILKSPYNLDMLAAMDRGPVEGGRAVSDRRNTLYSDMIQRNVGRVSTRTTPPKQPTLADIAAVLLAETVIPYEAIPKTTIQWQQVSGVLLFNQNASITAINGTGAHADVYKVLAGRWLATRNDPLDLSQLVYQLGNGNLRNFPETLPLLRRIVVQDNVQGYAKGQALNFLVQQRGKEEAAFLKAVMRNEVRVGDYPEAFKKGENPDKLVSVGAETMVTQVWFQRNQNGGAADIHTVTVRDVAFAFTITQAGLNMKDFGFETAPHQSFTPTPAGFGQYAFTSEEKRQSAFVKFGWWQMKEGIKKRGIILPSLRDR
;
A
#
# COMPACT_ATOMS: atom_id res chain seq x y z
N MET A 1 12.62 36.44 -64.67
CA MET A 1 11.24 35.90 -64.59
C MET A 1 11.10 35.12 -63.29
N ILE A 2 10.67 35.79 -62.22
CA ILE A 2 10.52 35.19 -60.87
C ILE A 2 9.05 35.42 -60.48
N ARG A 3 8.28 34.33 -60.35
CA ARG A 3 6.83 34.39 -60.09
C ARG A 3 6.56 34.45 -58.59
N LEU A 4 5.91 35.55 -58.18
CA LEU A 4 5.19 35.74 -56.92
C LEU A 4 4.17 34.62 -56.69
N ARG A 5 4.11 34.07 -55.46
CA ARG A 5 2.93 33.39 -54.93
C ARG A 5 2.60 33.99 -53.57
N ALA A 6 1.59 34.85 -53.54
CA ALA A 6 0.91 35.28 -52.34
C ALA A 6 -0.19 34.25 -52.02
N ALA A 7 -0.18 33.70 -50.80
CA ALA A 7 -1.26 32.90 -50.26
C ALA A 7 -1.92 33.70 -49.14
N LEU A 8 -3.18 34.10 -49.38
CA LEU A 8 -4.06 34.70 -48.38
C LEU A 8 -4.46 33.65 -47.35
N PHE A 9 -4.15 33.89 -46.07
CA PHE A 9 -4.76 33.20 -44.94
C PHE A 9 -6.07 33.92 -44.58
N ALA A 10 -7.20 33.31 -44.94
CA ALA A 10 -8.51 33.70 -44.43
C ALA A 10 -8.74 33.02 -43.07
N CYS A 11 -8.74 33.82 -42.00
CA CYS A 11 -9.12 33.40 -40.66
C CYS A 11 -10.64 33.15 -40.62
N ALA A 12 -11.04 31.88 -40.62
CA ALA A 12 -12.40 31.49 -40.23
C ALA A 12 -12.48 31.43 -38.71
N ALA A 13 -13.10 32.45 -38.10
CA ALA A 13 -13.48 32.44 -36.70
C ALA A 13 -14.61 31.43 -36.49
N LEU A 14 -14.26 30.21 -36.06
CA LEU A 14 -15.18 29.25 -35.49
C LEU A 14 -15.65 29.82 -34.14
N VAL A 15 -16.88 30.32 -34.10
CA VAL A 15 -17.60 30.59 -32.85
C VAL A 15 -17.83 29.25 -32.17
N ALA A 16 -16.98 28.91 -31.20
CA ALA A 16 -17.22 27.80 -30.29
C ALA A 16 -18.49 28.10 -29.51
N ALA A 17 -19.58 27.37 -29.81
CA ALA A 17 -20.73 27.35 -28.92
C ALA A 17 -20.25 26.88 -27.54
N PRO A 18 -20.60 27.58 -26.44
CA PRO A 18 -20.25 27.11 -25.11
C PRO A 18 -20.89 25.75 -24.92
N VAL A 19 -20.07 24.70 -24.79
CA VAL A 19 -20.50 23.44 -24.20
C VAL A 19 -21.08 23.84 -22.85
N LEU A 20 -22.41 23.77 -22.70
CA LEU A 20 -23.07 23.94 -21.42
C LEU A 20 -22.46 22.90 -20.48
N GLY A 21 -21.52 23.33 -19.64
CA GLY A 21 -20.83 22.44 -18.72
C GLY A 21 -21.85 21.77 -17.80
N ALA A 22 -21.58 20.53 -17.40
CA ALA A 22 -22.39 19.84 -16.40
C ALA A 22 -22.56 20.72 -15.16
N SER A 23 -23.76 20.73 -14.57
CA SER A 23 -23.97 21.46 -13.32
C SER A 23 -23.16 20.82 -12.19
N PRO A 24 -22.53 21.62 -11.31
CA PRO A 24 -21.81 21.11 -10.14
C PRO A 24 -22.74 20.61 -9.01
N ASP A 25 -24.04 20.94 -9.03
CA ASP A 25 -24.99 20.51 -7.97
C ASP A 25 -25.59 19.13 -8.31
N PRO A 26 -25.35 18.09 -7.48
CA PRO A 26 -25.95 16.76 -7.66
C PRO A 26 -27.48 16.76 -7.69
N LYS A 27 -28.14 17.78 -7.12
CA LYS A 27 -29.60 17.91 -7.17
C LYS A 27 -30.11 18.13 -8.58
N ASP A 28 -29.32 18.73 -9.45
CA ASP A 28 -29.67 18.93 -10.86
C ASP A 28 -29.68 17.61 -11.66
N LEU A 29 -29.11 16.54 -11.08
CA LEU A 29 -29.20 15.20 -11.65
C LEU A 29 -30.54 14.52 -11.36
N ALA A 30 -31.40 15.07 -10.50
CA ALA A 30 -32.69 14.48 -10.18
C ALA A 30 -33.58 14.34 -11.42
N VAL A 31 -34.18 13.16 -11.59
CA VAL A 31 -35.08 12.88 -12.72
C VAL A 31 -36.46 13.43 -12.40
N GLY A 32 -36.97 14.32 -13.25
CA GLY A 32 -38.30 14.89 -13.08
C GLY A 32 -39.43 13.84 -13.14
N PRO A 33 -40.57 14.08 -12.47
CA PRO A 33 -41.68 13.13 -12.39
C PRO A 33 -42.28 12.76 -13.76
N GLU A 34 -42.25 13.68 -14.72
CA GLU A 34 -42.70 13.43 -16.10
C GLU A 34 -41.85 12.36 -16.79
N GLN A 35 -40.51 12.44 -16.67
CA GLN A 35 -39.59 11.47 -17.25
C GLN A 35 -39.73 10.10 -16.60
N LEU A 36 -39.93 10.06 -15.28
CA LEU A 36 -40.21 8.81 -14.56
C LEU A 36 -41.54 8.18 -15.01
N SER A 37 -42.59 8.99 -15.18
CA SER A 37 -43.88 8.52 -15.70
C SER A 37 -43.74 7.92 -17.09
N LYS A 38 -43.04 8.62 -17.99
CA LYS A 38 -42.74 8.15 -19.34
C LYS A 38 -41.95 6.84 -19.34
N ALA A 39 -40.92 6.73 -18.50
CA ALA A 39 -40.14 5.50 -18.37
C ALA A 39 -41.00 4.33 -17.88
N ARG A 40 -41.91 4.54 -16.92
CA ARG A 40 -42.85 3.49 -16.43
C ARG A 40 -43.79 3.01 -17.52
N GLU A 41 -44.30 3.91 -18.35
CA GLU A 41 -45.14 3.53 -19.49
C GLU A 41 -44.37 2.69 -20.50
N LEU A 42 -43.15 3.09 -20.84
CA LEU A 42 -42.29 2.31 -21.73
C LEU A 42 -41.95 0.93 -21.15
N VAL A 43 -41.69 0.83 -19.84
CA VAL A 43 -41.46 -0.46 -19.17
C VAL A 43 -42.70 -1.35 -19.27
N ARG A 44 -43.92 -0.83 -19.06
CA ARG A 44 -45.15 -1.61 -19.28
C ARG A 44 -45.26 -2.15 -20.71
N ARG A 45 -44.86 -1.35 -21.71
CA ARG A 45 -44.85 -1.77 -23.13
C ARG A 45 -43.82 -2.86 -23.44
N LEU A 46 -42.82 -3.09 -22.59
CA LEU A 46 -41.90 -4.23 -22.74
C LEU A 46 -42.62 -5.58 -22.58
N GLY A 47 -43.75 -5.63 -21.89
CA GLY A 47 -44.60 -6.82 -21.75
C GLY A 47 -45.73 -6.90 -22.77
N SER A 48 -45.76 -6.02 -23.79
CA SER A 48 -46.78 -6.07 -24.84
C SER A 48 -46.75 -7.41 -25.57
N GLU A 49 -47.91 -7.96 -25.93
CA GLU A 49 -48.00 -9.15 -26.78
C GLU A 49 -47.42 -8.89 -28.19
N ASN A 50 -47.53 -7.65 -28.67
CA ASN A 50 -47.00 -7.25 -29.96
C ASN A 50 -45.47 -7.04 -29.88
N TYR A 51 -44.74 -7.85 -30.65
CA TYR A 51 -43.28 -7.78 -30.73
C TYR A 51 -42.76 -6.39 -31.09
N ARG A 52 -43.45 -5.68 -32.01
CA ARG A 52 -43.04 -4.36 -32.46
C ARG A 52 -43.08 -3.33 -31.33
N ASP A 53 -44.12 -3.38 -30.49
CA ASP A 53 -44.23 -2.50 -29.33
C ASP A 53 -43.10 -2.74 -28.32
N ARG A 54 -42.72 -4.00 -28.10
CA ARG A 54 -41.60 -4.35 -27.20
C ARG A 54 -40.29 -3.78 -27.70
N GLU A 55 -40.00 -3.92 -29.00
CA GLU A 55 -38.76 -3.39 -29.59
C GLU A 55 -38.72 -1.86 -29.59
N GLU A 56 -39.84 -1.20 -29.90
CA GLU A 56 -39.92 0.26 -29.83
C GLU A 56 -39.72 0.78 -28.41
N ALA A 57 -40.35 0.14 -27.42
CA ALA A 57 -40.20 0.48 -26.01
C ALA A 57 -38.76 0.26 -25.51
N GLN A 58 -38.15 -0.87 -25.87
CA GLN A 58 -36.76 -1.17 -25.51
C GLN A 58 -35.81 -0.11 -26.08
N ASN A 59 -35.99 0.26 -27.35
CA ASN A 59 -35.18 1.29 -28.01
C ASN A 59 -35.38 2.67 -27.37
N ALA A 60 -36.62 3.01 -26.98
CA ALA A 60 -36.90 4.26 -26.30
C ALA A 60 -36.26 4.33 -24.91
N LEU A 61 -36.34 3.26 -24.11
CA LEU A 61 -35.66 3.16 -22.81
C LEU A 61 -34.13 3.22 -22.97
N ALA A 62 -33.57 2.54 -23.97
CA ALA A 62 -32.14 2.58 -24.28
C ALA A 62 -31.64 3.98 -24.68
N LYS A 63 -32.51 4.81 -25.26
CA LYS A 63 -32.23 6.22 -25.59
C LYS A 63 -32.40 7.14 -24.38
N MET A 64 -33.31 6.83 -23.46
CA MET A 64 -33.46 7.58 -22.20
C MET A 64 -32.23 7.47 -21.29
N GLY A 65 -31.49 6.35 -21.38
CA GLY A 65 -30.23 6.16 -20.64
C GLY A 65 -30.46 6.30 -19.14
N ARG A 66 -29.72 7.21 -18.49
CA ARG A 66 -29.83 7.47 -17.04
C ARG A 66 -31.25 7.79 -16.57
N LEU A 67 -32.06 8.46 -17.40
CA LEU A 67 -33.42 8.90 -17.03
C LEU A 67 -34.37 7.72 -16.78
N ALA A 68 -34.08 6.56 -17.38
CA ALA A 68 -34.86 5.34 -17.19
C ALA A 68 -34.34 4.47 -16.03
N ARG A 69 -33.13 4.73 -15.50
CA ARG A 69 -32.42 3.85 -14.55
C ARG A 69 -33.31 3.44 -13.38
N GLN A 70 -33.89 4.41 -12.67
CA GLN A 70 -34.68 4.14 -11.47
C GLN A 70 -35.84 3.16 -11.75
N VAL A 71 -36.55 3.38 -12.86
CA VAL A 71 -37.69 2.54 -13.24
C VAL A 71 -37.23 1.16 -13.71
N LEU A 72 -36.09 1.06 -14.39
CA LEU A 72 -35.52 -0.23 -14.81
C LEU A 72 -35.07 -1.07 -13.60
N VAL A 73 -34.51 -0.45 -12.55
CA VAL A 73 -34.10 -1.14 -11.31
C VAL A 73 -35.32 -1.71 -10.60
N GLU A 74 -36.37 -0.89 -10.45
CA GLU A 74 -37.65 -1.31 -9.89
C GLU A 74 -38.21 -2.50 -10.70
N ALA A 75 -38.31 -2.34 -12.02
CA ALA A 75 -38.86 -3.35 -12.90
C ALA A 75 -38.11 -4.69 -12.85
N ALA A 76 -36.78 -4.66 -12.81
CA ALA A 76 -35.97 -5.87 -12.73
C ALA A 76 -36.20 -6.67 -11.43
N GLY A 77 -36.54 -6.00 -10.32
CA GLY A 77 -36.72 -6.62 -9.02
C GLY A 77 -38.17 -6.98 -8.67
N THR A 78 -39.16 -6.23 -9.18
CA THR A 78 -40.56 -6.34 -8.70
C THR A 78 -41.55 -6.84 -9.74
N GLU A 79 -41.24 -6.76 -11.03
CA GLU A 79 -42.20 -7.15 -12.07
C GLU A 79 -42.43 -8.66 -12.12
N THR A 80 -43.69 -9.07 -12.26
CA THR A 80 -44.05 -10.49 -12.33
C THR A 80 -43.77 -11.07 -13.71
N ASP A 81 -43.90 -10.27 -14.77
CA ASP A 81 -43.65 -10.69 -16.14
C ASP A 81 -42.15 -10.97 -16.38
N PRO A 82 -41.77 -12.22 -16.72
CA PRO A 82 -40.37 -12.57 -16.98
C PRO A 82 -39.77 -11.84 -18.20
N GLU A 83 -40.57 -11.45 -19.20
CA GLU A 83 -40.08 -10.70 -20.37
C GLU A 83 -39.67 -9.28 -19.96
N ILE A 84 -40.50 -8.59 -19.17
CA ILE A 84 -40.19 -7.25 -18.63
C ILE A 84 -38.90 -7.32 -17.79
N ARG A 85 -38.80 -8.25 -16.83
CA ARG A 85 -37.60 -8.40 -16.00
C ARG A 85 -36.35 -8.64 -16.84
N THR A 86 -36.42 -9.56 -17.81
CA THR A 86 -35.27 -9.94 -18.65
C THR A 86 -34.78 -8.75 -19.48
N ARG A 87 -35.69 -7.97 -20.08
CA ARG A 87 -35.33 -6.79 -20.86
C ARG A 87 -34.84 -5.64 -20.00
N ALA A 88 -35.45 -5.42 -18.84
CA ALA A 88 -34.97 -4.43 -17.87
C ALA A 88 -33.52 -4.74 -17.45
N LEU A 89 -33.22 -6.00 -17.10
CA LEU A 89 -31.87 -6.46 -16.76
C LEU A 89 -30.86 -6.27 -17.89
N ARG A 90 -31.27 -6.40 -19.16
CA ARG A 90 -30.40 -6.13 -20.32
C ARG A 90 -30.09 -4.65 -20.51
N LEU A 91 -31.04 -3.77 -20.20
CA LEU A 91 -30.90 -2.31 -20.36
C LEU A 91 -30.14 -1.67 -19.19
N LEU A 92 -30.23 -2.27 -18.00
CA LEU A 92 -29.68 -1.72 -16.76
C LEU A 92 -28.20 -1.32 -16.86
N PRO A 93 -27.26 -2.19 -17.29
CA PRO A 93 -25.83 -1.86 -17.27
C PRO A 93 -25.49 -0.56 -18.01
N LYS A 94 -26.15 -0.31 -19.15
CA LYS A 94 -25.96 0.94 -19.90
C LYS A 94 -26.54 2.14 -19.15
N SER A 95 -27.77 2.03 -18.64
CA SER A 95 -28.40 3.13 -17.88
C SER A 95 -27.65 3.48 -16.59
N GLU A 96 -27.02 2.49 -15.95
CA GLU A 96 -26.18 2.68 -14.77
C GLU A 96 -24.85 3.34 -15.11
N ALA A 97 -24.22 2.96 -16.23
CA ALA A 97 -23.02 3.62 -16.74
C ALA A 97 -23.29 5.08 -17.11
N ASP A 98 -24.43 5.36 -17.77
CA ASP A 98 -24.85 6.73 -18.12
C ASP A 98 -25.11 7.58 -16.86
N ASP A 99 -25.74 7.01 -15.82
CA ASP A 99 -25.97 7.72 -14.56
C ASP A 99 -24.67 7.97 -13.79
N LEU A 100 -23.77 6.99 -13.74
CA LEU A 100 -22.46 7.15 -13.12
C LEU A 100 -21.64 8.22 -13.85
N GLN A 101 -21.63 8.23 -15.18
CA GLN A 101 -20.93 9.24 -15.96
C GLN A 101 -21.47 10.64 -15.65
N ALA A 102 -22.79 10.82 -15.60
CA ALA A 102 -23.39 12.10 -15.24
C ALA A 102 -22.99 12.56 -13.82
N ARG A 103 -22.93 11.64 -12.86
CA ARG A 103 -22.43 11.94 -11.49
C ARG A 103 -20.95 12.32 -11.48
N ILE A 104 -20.13 11.64 -12.28
CA ILE A 104 -18.71 11.96 -12.45
C ILE A 104 -18.54 13.35 -13.06
N ASP A 105 -19.32 13.69 -14.07
CA ASP A 105 -19.26 15.00 -14.74
C ASP A 105 -19.68 16.13 -13.79
N THR A 106 -20.75 15.94 -13.02
CA THR A 106 -21.16 16.86 -11.95
C THR A 106 -20.10 16.99 -10.86
N PHE A 107 -19.44 15.90 -10.47
CA PHE A 107 -18.33 15.92 -9.53
C PHE A 107 -17.10 16.68 -10.04
N LEU A 108 -16.77 16.52 -11.33
CA LEU A 108 -15.68 17.26 -11.97
C LEU A 108 -16.00 18.74 -12.11
N ALA A 109 -17.26 19.09 -12.34
CA ALA A 109 -17.75 20.47 -12.38
C ALA A 109 -17.69 21.16 -11.00
N ASP A 110 -17.81 20.41 -9.89
CA ASP A 110 -17.68 20.93 -8.53
C ASP A 110 -16.21 21.21 -8.14
N THR A 111 -15.63 22.22 -8.79
CA THR A 111 -14.24 22.62 -8.64
C THR A 111 -13.88 23.07 -7.22
N ASN A 112 -14.86 23.53 -6.45
CA ASN A 112 -14.71 24.02 -5.08
C ASN A 112 -15.09 22.97 -4.01
N SER A 113 -15.50 21.76 -4.43
CA SER A 113 -15.97 20.70 -3.51
C SER A 113 -17.06 21.17 -2.55
N LYS A 114 -17.97 22.00 -3.05
CA LYS A 114 -19.07 22.60 -2.28
C LYS A 114 -20.20 21.61 -2.01
N PHE A 115 -20.35 20.60 -2.86
CA PHE A 115 -21.46 19.67 -2.81
C PHE A 115 -21.04 18.28 -2.32
N GLU A 116 -22.00 17.58 -1.72
CA GLU A 116 -21.88 16.17 -1.39
C GLU A 116 -22.34 15.33 -2.58
N HIS A 117 -21.40 14.60 -3.18
CA HIS A 117 -21.68 13.75 -4.33
C HIS A 117 -21.87 12.30 -3.88
N ASN A 118 -22.90 11.65 -4.40
CA ASN A 118 -23.18 10.24 -4.12
C ASN A 118 -22.33 9.34 -5.04
N LEU A 119 -21.03 9.25 -4.76
CA LEU A 119 -20.07 8.40 -5.46
C LEU A 119 -19.41 7.40 -4.49
N PRO A 120 -19.24 6.12 -4.87
CA PRO A 120 -18.72 5.08 -3.98
C PRO A 120 -17.33 5.39 -3.42
N GLY A 121 -17.17 5.34 -2.10
CA GLY A 121 -15.90 5.60 -1.43
C GLY A 121 -15.42 7.06 -1.50
N LEU A 122 -16.20 8.01 -2.03
CA LEU A 122 -15.77 9.40 -2.19
C LEU A 122 -15.44 10.07 -0.85
N LYS A 123 -16.23 9.80 0.18
CA LYS A 123 -16.01 10.36 1.52
C LYS A 123 -14.64 9.94 2.06
N THR A 124 -14.33 8.64 1.96
CA THR A 124 -13.03 8.07 2.31
C THR A 124 -11.91 8.67 1.47
N PHE A 125 -12.11 8.74 0.15
CA PHE A 125 -11.13 9.32 -0.77
C PHE A 125 -10.77 10.77 -0.38
N ARG A 126 -11.79 11.62 -0.17
CA ARG A 126 -11.60 13.03 0.24
C ARG A 126 -10.93 13.14 1.60
N ALA A 127 -11.28 12.28 2.56
CA ALA A 127 -10.64 12.27 3.88
C ALA A 127 -9.15 11.93 3.80
N THR A 128 -8.75 11.02 2.90
CA THR A 128 -7.36 10.57 2.78
C THR A 128 -6.51 11.49 1.90
N LEU A 129 -7.04 11.95 0.77
CA LEU A 129 -6.27 12.65 -0.29
C LEU A 129 -6.70 14.10 -0.52
N GLY A 130 -7.76 14.56 0.14
CA GLY A 130 -8.33 15.89 -0.07
C GLY A 130 -9.12 16.00 -1.38
N ALA A 131 -9.27 17.23 -1.86
CA ALA A 131 -10.12 17.53 -3.01
C ALA A 131 -9.42 18.42 -4.07
N SER A 132 -8.10 18.31 -4.18
CA SER A 132 -7.33 18.99 -5.22
C SER A 132 -7.74 18.50 -6.62
N ALA A 133 -7.45 19.30 -7.66
CA ALA A 133 -7.76 18.92 -9.04
C ALA A 133 -7.11 17.57 -9.44
N GLY A 134 -5.85 17.35 -9.06
CA GLY A 134 -5.16 16.08 -9.29
C GLY A 134 -5.80 14.90 -8.54
N ALA A 135 -6.30 15.13 -7.32
CA ALA A 135 -6.97 14.09 -6.53
C ALA A 135 -8.32 13.72 -7.16
N ARG A 136 -9.12 14.70 -7.59
CA ARG A 136 -10.35 14.44 -8.33
C ARG A 136 -10.09 13.66 -9.62
N ALA A 137 -9.07 14.04 -10.38
CA ALA A 137 -8.71 13.35 -11.61
C ALA A 137 -8.32 11.88 -11.35
N LEU A 138 -7.48 11.62 -10.34
CA LEU A 138 -7.12 10.24 -9.96
C LEU A 138 -8.35 9.44 -9.52
N TYR A 139 -9.25 10.04 -8.75
CA TYR A 139 -10.49 9.38 -8.33
C TYR A 139 -11.34 8.98 -9.53
N VAL A 140 -11.51 9.87 -10.51
CA VAL A 140 -12.26 9.55 -11.74
C VAL A 140 -11.60 8.40 -12.51
N GLU A 141 -10.27 8.37 -12.63
CA GLU A 141 -9.57 7.22 -13.23
C GLU A 141 -9.82 5.91 -12.47
N ILE A 142 -9.88 5.96 -11.13
CA ILE A 142 -10.22 4.79 -10.31
C ILE A 142 -11.62 4.26 -10.65
N LEU A 143 -12.60 5.17 -10.81
CA LEU A 143 -14.00 4.81 -11.09
C LEU A 143 -14.23 4.22 -12.48
N LYS A 144 -13.29 4.36 -13.43
CA LYS A 144 -13.43 3.76 -14.78
C LYS A 144 -13.43 2.23 -14.77
N SER A 145 -12.90 1.61 -13.70
CA SER A 145 -12.89 0.16 -13.54
C SER A 145 -14.10 -0.28 -12.72
N PRO A 146 -15.00 -1.12 -13.27
CA PRO A 146 -16.14 -1.67 -12.53
C PRO A 146 -15.73 -2.39 -11.24
N TYR A 147 -14.61 -3.13 -11.28
CA TYR A 147 -14.09 -3.82 -10.10
C TYR A 147 -13.63 -2.88 -8.99
N ASN A 148 -13.14 -1.69 -9.32
CA ASN A 148 -12.78 -0.69 -8.31
C ASN A 148 -14.04 -0.05 -7.72
N LEU A 149 -15.07 0.20 -8.53
CA LEU A 149 -16.37 0.70 -8.06
C LEU A 149 -17.01 -0.25 -7.05
N ASP A 150 -17.07 -1.54 -7.36
CA ASP A 150 -17.65 -2.56 -6.49
C ASP A 150 -16.91 -2.63 -5.14
N MET A 151 -15.57 -2.55 -5.19
CA MET A 151 -14.73 -2.52 -3.99
C MET A 151 -15.00 -1.27 -3.16
N LEU A 152 -15.02 -0.09 -3.77
CA LEU A 152 -15.30 1.17 -3.06
C LEU A 152 -16.71 1.18 -2.44
N ALA A 153 -17.71 0.64 -3.14
CA ALA A 153 -19.07 0.50 -2.62
C ALA A 153 -19.14 -0.52 -1.46
N ALA A 154 -18.36 -1.61 -1.50
CA ALA A 154 -18.26 -2.56 -0.41
C ALA A 154 -17.56 -1.96 0.83
N MET A 155 -16.57 -1.09 0.62
CA MET A 155 -15.93 -0.36 1.73
C MET A 155 -16.90 0.53 2.49
N ASP A 156 -17.82 1.20 1.78
CA ASP A 156 -18.84 2.05 2.40
C ASP A 156 -19.82 1.25 3.29
N ARG A 157 -19.92 -0.07 3.09
CA ARG A 157 -20.74 -0.99 3.91
C ARG A 157 -20.01 -1.51 5.15
N GLY A 158 -18.72 -1.22 5.30
CA GLY A 158 -17.95 -1.49 6.52
C GLY A 158 -16.76 -2.43 6.32
N PRO A 159 -15.99 -2.69 7.41
CA PRO A 159 -14.67 -3.34 7.32
C PRO A 159 -14.73 -4.79 6.85
N VAL A 160 -15.79 -5.54 7.17
CA VAL A 160 -15.92 -6.95 6.82
C VAL A 160 -16.18 -7.13 5.32
N GLU A 161 -17.15 -6.40 4.77
CA GLU A 161 -17.46 -6.44 3.33
C GLU A 161 -16.35 -5.80 2.51
N GLY A 162 -15.85 -4.63 2.96
CA GLY A 162 -14.71 -3.97 2.35
C GLY A 162 -13.46 -4.85 2.33
N GLY A 163 -13.16 -5.55 3.43
CA GLY A 163 -12.00 -6.44 3.51
C GLY A 163 -12.05 -7.61 2.54
N ARG A 164 -13.23 -8.23 2.36
CA ARG A 164 -13.43 -9.26 1.33
C ARG A 164 -13.23 -8.68 -0.07
N ALA A 165 -13.84 -7.53 -0.36
CA ALA A 165 -13.71 -6.90 -1.67
C ALA A 165 -12.27 -6.48 -2.00
N VAL A 166 -11.50 -6.00 -1.01
CA VAL A 166 -10.07 -5.71 -1.17
C VAL A 166 -9.26 -6.96 -1.47
N SER A 167 -9.51 -8.05 -0.74
CA SER A 167 -8.88 -9.35 -1.01
C SER A 167 -9.19 -9.84 -2.43
N ASP A 168 -10.46 -9.81 -2.85
CA ASP A 168 -10.89 -10.23 -4.18
C ASP A 168 -10.28 -9.36 -5.29
N ARG A 169 -10.17 -8.05 -5.04
CA ARG A 169 -9.54 -7.12 -5.99
C ARG A 169 -8.04 -7.41 -6.14
N ARG A 170 -7.31 -7.60 -5.04
CA ARG A 170 -5.90 -8.01 -5.07
C ARG A 170 -5.70 -9.28 -5.89
N ASN A 171 -6.50 -10.31 -5.60
CA ASN A 171 -6.47 -11.59 -6.28
C ASN A 171 -6.75 -11.46 -7.79
N THR A 172 -7.72 -10.64 -8.16
CA THR A 172 -8.06 -10.37 -9.56
C THR A 172 -6.89 -9.71 -10.29
N LEU A 173 -6.30 -8.66 -9.72
CA LEU A 173 -5.15 -7.98 -10.31
C LEU A 173 -3.94 -8.91 -10.45
N TYR A 174 -3.62 -9.68 -9.41
CA TYR A 174 -2.53 -10.65 -9.48
C TYR A 174 -2.80 -11.74 -10.52
N SER A 175 -4.04 -12.21 -10.61
CA SER A 175 -4.47 -13.21 -11.59
C SER A 175 -4.36 -12.74 -13.03
N ASP A 176 -4.62 -11.45 -13.27
CA ASP A 176 -4.45 -10.81 -14.57
C ASP A 176 -2.96 -10.65 -14.93
N MET A 177 -2.10 -10.43 -13.93
CA MET A 177 -0.65 -10.32 -14.12
C MET A 177 0.02 -11.64 -14.44
N ILE A 178 -0.43 -12.74 -13.83
CA ILE A 178 0.13 -14.07 -14.11
C ILE A 178 -0.49 -14.63 -15.38
N GLN A 179 0.36 -15.10 -16.30
CA GLN A 179 -0.12 -15.76 -17.51
C GLN A 179 -0.90 -17.04 -17.12
N ARG A 180 -2.21 -17.05 -17.37
CA ARG A 180 -3.02 -18.24 -17.16
C ARG A 180 -3.03 -19.07 -18.44
N ASN A 181 -2.41 -20.25 -18.38
CA ASN A 181 -2.71 -21.32 -19.34
C ASN A 181 -4.09 -21.88 -18.99
N VAL A 182 -5.16 -21.25 -19.49
CA VAL A 182 -6.52 -21.68 -19.23
C VAL A 182 -6.86 -22.88 -20.13
N GLY A 183 -6.66 -24.09 -19.59
CA GLY A 183 -7.13 -25.35 -20.16
C GLY A 183 -6.02 -26.27 -20.68
N ARG A 184 -6.20 -27.59 -20.50
CA ARG A 184 -5.31 -28.63 -21.07
C ARG A 184 -5.28 -28.67 -22.60
N VAL A 185 -6.21 -27.96 -23.27
CA VAL A 185 -6.47 -28.08 -24.72
C VAL A 185 -6.59 -26.72 -25.43
N SER A 186 -6.59 -25.60 -24.70
CA SER A 186 -6.72 -24.27 -25.32
C SER A 186 -5.34 -23.71 -25.68
N THR A 187 -5.11 -23.48 -26.97
CA THR A 187 -3.92 -22.81 -27.49
C THR A 187 -3.95 -21.29 -27.34
N ARG A 188 -5.04 -20.70 -26.81
CA ARG A 188 -5.16 -19.25 -26.62
C ARG A 188 -4.65 -18.85 -25.24
N THR A 189 -3.38 -18.47 -25.18
CA THR A 189 -2.80 -17.76 -24.04
C THR A 189 -3.33 -16.33 -24.02
N THR A 190 -4.10 -15.97 -22.99
CA THR A 190 -4.39 -14.56 -22.74
C THR A 190 -3.09 -13.90 -22.27
N PRO A 191 -2.61 -12.83 -22.92
CA PRO A 191 -1.39 -12.16 -22.49
C PRO A 191 -1.59 -11.58 -21.08
N PRO A 192 -0.54 -11.59 -20.23
CA PRO A 192 -0.61 -10.99 -18.92
C PRO A 192 -0.95 -9.50 -19.03
N LYS A 193 -1.89 -9.04 -18.21
CA LYS A 193 -2.32 -7.65 -18.13
C LYS A 193 -1.74 -7.02 -16.87
N GLN A 194 -0.93 -5.99 -17.05
CA GLN A 194 -0.38 -5.23 -15.93
C GLN A 194 -1.46 -4.33 -15.31
N PRO A 195 -1.47 -4.17 -13.97
CA PRO A 195 -2.40 -3.29 -13.30
C PRO A 195 -2.10 -1.82 -13.63
N THR A 196 -3.13 -1.02 -13.79
CA THR A 196 -2.97 0.42 -13.97
C THR A 196 -2.61 1.10 -12.64
N LEU A 197 -2.09 2.34 -12.71
CA LEU A 197 -1.87 3.13 -11.49
C LEU A 197 -3.18 3.34 -10.70
N ALA A 198 -4.30 3.55 -11.40
CA ALA A 198 -5.61 3.71 -10.79
C ALA A 198 -6.05 2.45 -10.04
N ASP A 199 -5.82 1.26 -10.61
CA ASP A 199 -6.13 -0.01 -9.95
C ASP A 199 -5.32 -0.19 -8.66
N ILE A 200 -4.02 0.11 -8.70
CA ILE A 200 -3.16 0.02 -7.51
C ILE A 200 -3.60 1.05 -6.47
N ALA A 201 -3.81 2.30 -6.89
CA ALA A 201 -4.26 3.38 -6.01
C ALA A 201 -5.59 3.05 -5.32
N ALA A 202 -6.53 2.41 -6.02
CA ALA A 202 -7.80 1.99 -5.45
C ALA A 202 -7.61 1.03 -4.26
N VAL A 203 -6.78 -0.01 -4.41
CA VAL A 203 -6.59 -0.98 -3.31
C VAL A 203 -5.73 -0.38 -2.19
N LEU A 204 -4.70 0.43 -2.49
CA LEU A 204 -3.93 1.10 -1.44
C LEU A 204 -4.80 2.07 -0.63
N LEU A 205 -5.69 2.82 -1.28
CA LEU A 205 -6.68 3.66 -0.60
C LEU A 205 -7.56 2.82 0.32
N ALA A 206 -8.11 1.72 -0.19
CA ALA A 206 -8.95 0.83 0.60
C ALA A 206 -8.23 0.32 1.85
N GLU A 207 -6.99 -0.11 1.68
CA GLU A 207 -6.15 -0.59 2.77
C GLU A 207 -5.72 0.49 3.78
N THR A 208 -5.85 1.78 3.45
CA THR A 208 -5.61 2.85 4.44
C THR A 208 -6.72 2.92 5.49
N VAL A 209 -7.91 2.41 5.18
CA VAL A 209 -9.08 2.47 6.08
C VAL A 209 -9.56 1.11 6.56
N ILE A 210 -9.36 0.05 5.76
CA ILE A 210 -9.72 -1.31 6.14
C ILE A 210 -8.54 -1.91 6.91
N PRO A 211 -8.72 -2.29 8.19
CA PRO A 211 -7.66 -2.92 8.97
C PRO A 211 -7.28 -4.28 8.36
N TYR A 212 -5.99 -4.63 8.36
CA TYR A 212 -5.52 -5.85 7.70
C TYR A 212 -6.14 -7.12 8.29
N GLU A 213 -6.54 -7.09 9.57
CA GLU A 213 -7.23 -8.19 10.25
C GLU A 213 -8.59 -8.51 9.61
N ALA A 214 -9.22 -7.52 8.95
CA ALA A 214 -10.48 -7.69 8.24
C ALA A 214 -10.30 -8.12 6.77
N ILE A 215 -9.06 -8.10 6.25
CA ILE A 215 -8.76 -8.48 4.86
C ILE A 215 -8.36 -9.97 4.84
N PRO A 216 -9.17 -10.86 4.23
CA PRO A 216 -8.81 -12.26 4.12
C PRO A 216 -7.44 -12.46 3.46
N LYS A 217 -6.61 -13.31 4.07
CA LYS A 217 -5.30 -13.68 3.51
C LYS A 217 -5.52 -14.83 2.52
N THR A 218 -5.63 -14.49 1.25
CA THR A 218 -5.75 -15.47 0.17
C THR A 218 -4.39 -15.81 -0.43
N THR A 219 -4.14 -17.10 -0.60
CA THR A 219 -2.95 -17.61 -1.29
C THR A 219 -3.35 -18.10 -2.67
N ILE A 220 -2.85 -17.45 -3.71
CA ILE A 220 -2.96 -17.93 -5.09
C ILE A 220 -1.60 -18.53 -5.47
N GLN A 221 -1.59 -19.78 -5.93
CA GLN A 221 -0.34 -20.47 -6.31
C GLN A 221 0.75 -20.37 -5.24
N TRP A 222 0.37 -20.54 -3.97
CA TRP A 222 1.29 -20.47 -2.81
C TRP A 222 1.87 -19.08 -2.51
N GLN A 223 1.47 -18.05 -3.24
CA GLN A 223 1.86 -16.66 -2.98
C GLN A 223 0.70 -15.89 -2.35
N GLN A 224 0.96 -15.25 -1.22
CA GLN A 224 0.01 -14.31 -0.62
C GLN A 224 0.07 -13.00 -1.42
N VAL A 225 -1.08 -12.56 -1.92
CA VAL A 225 -1.20 -11.29 -2.65
C VAL A 225 -1.43 -10.16 -1.65
N SER A 226 -0.42 -9.31 -1.45
CA SER A 226 -0.46 -8.17 -0.54
C SER A 226 -0.52 -6.84 -1.29
N GLY A 227 -0.87 -5.77 -0.56
CA GLY A 227 -0.73 -4.40 -1.06
C GLY A 227 0.71 -4.06 -1.42
N VAL A 228 1.69 -4.63 -0.71
CA VAL A 228 3.13 -4.46 -0.99
C VAL A 228 3.51 -5.01 -2.37
N LEU A 229 2.95 -6.17 -2.77
CA LEU A 229 3.19 -6.73 -4.09
C LEU A 229 2.67 -5.82 -5.21
N LEU A 230 1.47 -5.25 -5.03
CA LEU A 230 0.90 -4.29 -5.98
C LEU A 230 1.66 -2.95 -5.97
N PHE A 231 2.14 -2.52 -4.81
CA PHE A 231 2.95 -1.32 -4.66
C PHE A 231 4.28 -1.42 -5.44
N ASN A 232 4.85 -2.62 -5.56
CA ASN A 232 6.09 -2.86 -6.30
C ASN A 232 5.91 -2.94 -7.83
N GLN A 233 4.69 -2.79 -8.35
CA GLN A 233 4.44 -2.82 -9.79
C GLN A 233 4.97 -1.55 -10.48
N ASN A 234 5.37 -1.69 -11.76
CA ASN A 234 6.05 -0.62 -12.50
C ASN A 234 5.26 0.70 -12.55
N ALA A 235 3.93 0.64 -12.65
CA ALA A 235 3.07 1.82 -12.64
C ALA A 235 3.18 2.60 -11.32
N SER A 236 3.19 1.89 -10.18
CA SER A 236 3.41 2.48 -8.85
C SER A 236 4.82 3.07 -8.73
N ILE A 237 5.84 2.30 -9.12
CA ILE A 237 7.25 2.75 -9.06
C ILE A 237 7.47 4.03 -9.88
N THR A 238 6.90 4.11 -11.08
CA THR A 238 6.99 5.28 -11.96
C THR A 238 6.33 6.50 -11.31
N ALA A 239 5.15 6.34 -10.69
CA ALA A 239 4.46 7.41 -9.97
C ALA A 239 5.24 7.88 -8.72
N ILE A 240 5.83 6.97 -7.95
CA ILE A 240 6.67 7.29 -6.79
C ILE A 240 7.92 8.09 -7.21
N ASN A 241 8.47 7.79 -8.39
CA ASN A 241 9.59 8.53 -8.97
C ASN A 241 9.18 9.90 -9.55
N GLY A 242 7.92 10.31 -9.41
CA GLY A 242 7.45 11.62 -9.86
C GLY A 242 7.02 11.67 -11.33
N THR A 243 6.86 10.52 -11.98
CA THR A 243 6.48 10.45 -13.40
C THR A 243 5.00 10.08 -13.55
N GLY A 244 4.29 10.81 -14.42
CA GLY A 244 2.88 10.55 -14.74
C GLY A 244 1.91 11.59 -14.15
N ALA A 245 0.70 11.66 -14.73
CA ALA A 245 -0.28 12.71 -14.43
C ALA A 245 -0.79 12.74 -12.98
N HIS A 246 -0.66 11.64 -12.24
CA HIS A 246 -1.13 11.50 -10.85
C HIS A 246 -0.01 11.27 -9.85
N ALA A 247 1.25 11.47 -10.23
CA ALA A 247 2.41 11.12 -9.42
C ALA A 247 2.37 11.78 -8.03
N ASP A 248 2.10 13.08 -7.94
CA ASP A 248 2.12 13.80 -6.65
C ASP A 248 1.04 13.32 -5.69
N VAL A 249 -0.19 13.14 -6.18
CA VAL A 249 -1.30 12.62 -5.36
C VAL A 249 -1.05 11.17 -4.96
N TYR A 250 -0.49 10.37 -5.87
CA TYR A 250 -0.14 8.99 -5.57
C TYR A 250 0.95 8.89 -4.50
N LYS A 251 1.95 9.79 -4.47
CA LYS A 251 2.94 9.84 -3.38
C LYS A 251 2.28 10.14 -2.04
N VAL A 252 1.32 11.07 -2.00
CA VAL A 252 0.54 11.34 -0.78
C VAL A 252 -0.19 10.07 -0.34
N LEU A 253 -0.87 9.38 -1.26
CA LEU A 253 -1.55 8.12 -0.97
C LEU A 253 -0.58 7.06 -0.44
N ALA A 254 0.58 6.91 -1.07
CA ALA A 254 1.61 5.95 -0.66
C ALA A 254 2.11 6.24 0.75
N GLY A 255 2.39 7.50 1.09
CA GLY A 255 2.76 7.90 2.45
C GLY A 255 1.66 7.57 3.47
N ARG A 256 0.40 7.89 3.16
CA ARG A 256 -0.75 7.53 4.02
C ARG A 256 -0.88 6.03 4.20
N TRP A 257 -0.74 5.25 3.13
CA TRP A 257 -0.80 3.80 3.17
C TRP A 257 0.35 3.20 4.00
N LEU A 258 1.57 3.68 3.80
CA LEU A 258 2.76 3.30 4.58
C LEU A 258 2.53 3.56 6.08
N ALA A 259 2.02 4.74 6.44
CA ALA A 259 1.75 5.08 7.84
C ALA A 259 0.83 4.07 8.54
N THR A 260 -0.11 3.46 7.81
CA THR A 260 -1.07 2.47 8.35
C THR A 260 -0.52 1.05 8.45
N ARG A 261 0.66 0.73 7.89
CA ARG A 261 1.16 -0.65 7.81
C ARG A 261 1.52 -1.21 9.18
N ASN A 262 0.92 -2.36 9.51
CA ASN A 262 1.16 -3.11 10.73
C ASN A 262 0.99 -4.63 10.57
N ASP A 263 0.67 -5.16 9.37
CA ASP A 263 0.68 -6.60 9.08
C ASP A 263 2.13 -7.10 9.07
N PRO A 264 2.51 -8.09 9.89
CA PRO A 264 3.89 -8.57 9.97
C PRO A 264 4.48 -9.04 8.64
N LEU A 265 3.66 -9.58 7.74
CA LEU A 265 4.12 -9.99 6.41
C LEU A 265 4.40 -8.78 5.52
N ASP A 266 3.51 -7.80 5.47
CA ASP A 266 3.73 -6.56 4.72
C ASP A 266 5.01 -5.86 5.19
N LEU A 267 5.18 -5.76 6.52
CA LEU A 267 6.36 -5.17 7.15
C LEU A 267 7.65 -5.92 6.76
N SER A 268 7.59 -7.26 6.73
CA SER A 268 8.72 -8.09 6.32
C SER A 268 9.10 -7.89 4.85
N GLN A 269 8.11 -7.68 3.96
CA GLN A 269 8.34 -7.40 2.54
C GLN A 269 8.81 -5.96 2.28
N LEU A 270 8.33 -5.00 3.07
CA LEU A 270 8.65 -3.57 2.89
C LEU A 270 10.08 -3.20 3.28
N VAL A 271 10.72 -3.95 4.19
CA VAL A 271 12.02 -3.58 4.76
C VAL A 271 13.07 -3.21 3.71
N TYR A 272 13.13 -3.94 2.59
CA TYR A 272 14.08 -3.68 1.52
C TYR A 272 13.78 -2.39 0.75
N GLN A 273 12.49 -2.09 0.52
CA GLN A 273 12.06 -0.88 -0.17
C GLN A 273 12.34 0.37 0.68
N LEU A 274 12.20 0.25 1.99
CA LEU A 274 12.50 1.30 2.97
C LEU A 274 14.00 1.60 3.09
N GLY A 275 14.85 0.58 2.94
CA GLY A 275 16.30 0.70 3.06
C GLY A 275 17.01 1.14 1.80
N ASN A 276 16.74 0.44 0.70
CA ASN A 276 17.49 0.54 -0.57
C ASN A 276 16.62 0.97 -1.76
N GLY A 277 15.31 1.16 -1.55
CA GLY A 277 14.36 1.47 -2.62
C GLY A 277 13.90 2.93 -2.62
N ASN A 278 12.89 3.19 -3.45
CA ASN A 278 12.32 4.53 -3.65
C ASN A 278 11.58 5.05 -2.41
N LEU A 279 11.31 4.19 -1.42
CA LEU A 279 10.66 4.60 -0.19
C LEU A 279 11.60 5.24 0.82
N ARG A 280 12.91 5.13 0.66
CA ARG A 280 13.90 5.67 1.61
C ARG A 280 13.66 7.13 1.99
N ASN A 281 13.13 7.93 1.07
CA ASN A 281 12.92 9.37 1.25
C ASN A 281 11.55 9.74 1.83
N PHE A 282 10.68 8.75 2.10
CA PHE A 282 9.37 9.01 2.71
C PHE A 282 9.54 9.31 4.21
N PRO A 283 8.82 10.31 4.77
CA PRO A 283 8.83 10.59 6.21
C PRO A 283 8.41 9.38 7.06
N GLU A 284 7.56 8.51 6.52
CA GLU A 284 7.06 7.30 7.17
C GLU A 284 8.12 6.19 7.28
N THR A 285 9.25 6.31 6.58
CA THR A 285 10.27 5.25 6.53
C THR A 285 10.92 4.99 7.87
N LEU A 286 11.31 6.05 8.58
CA LEU A 286 11.93 5.90 9.91
C LEU A 286 10.96 5.24 10.92
N PRO A 287 9.71 5.73 11.09
CA PRO A 287 8.70 5.06 11.91
C PRO A 287 8.49 3.59 11.54
N LEU A 288 8.44 3.26 10.24
CA LEU A 288 8.22 1.89 9.79
C LEU A 288 9.41 0.98 10.04
N LEU A 289 10.64 1.44 9.85
CA LEU A 289 11.84 0.66 10.20
C LEU A 289 11.86 0.33 11.69
N ARG A 290 11.52 1.29 12.57
CA ARG A 290 11.38 1.03 14.01
C ARG A 290 10.24 0.04 14.29
N ARG A 291 9.08 0.21 13.64
CA ARG A 291 7.93 -0.70 13.75
C ARG A 291 8.29 -2.13 13.36
N ILE A 292 9.00 -2.34 12.26
CA ILE A 292 9.47 -3.67 11.82
C ILE A 292 10.26 -4.35 12.95
N VAL A 293 11.14 -3.62 13.64
CA VAL A 293 11.95 -4.17 14.74
C VAL A 293 11.08 -4.55 15.95
N VAL A 294 10.15 -3.69 16.36
CA VAL A 294 9.38 -3.88 17.61
C VAL A 294 8.14 -4.77 17.44
N GLN A 295 7.60 -4.90 16.23
CA GLN A 295 6.36 -5.64 15.99
C GLN A 295 6.56 -7.15 16.17
N ASP A 296 5.59 -7.78 16.85
CA ASP A 296 5.53 -9.24 17.00
C ASP A 296 5.31 -9.94 15.65
N ASN A 297 5.81 -11.17 15.53
CA ASN A 297 5.67 -12.03 14.35
C ASN A 297 6.31 -11.51 13.05
N VAL A 298 6.99 -10.36 13.08
CA VAL A 298 7.86 -9.96 11.97
C VAL A 298 9.08 -10.88 11.95
N GLN A 299 9.43 -11.38 10.77
CA GLN A 299 10.55 -12.30 10.60
C GLN A 299 11.85 -11.67 11.12
N GLY A 300 12.64 -12.42 11.91
CA GLY A 300 13.89 -11.90 12.48
C GLY A 300 14.86 -11.36 11.43
N TYR A 301 14.93 -11.99 10.26
CA TYR A 301 15.71 -11.47 9.13
C TYR A 301 15.30 -10.03 8.74
N ALA A 302 13.99 -9.75 8.65
CA ALA A 302 13.50 -8.41 8.37
C ALA A 302 13.80 -7.43 9.52
N LYS A 303 13.73 -7.87 10.78
CA LYS A 303 14.18 -7.07 11.94
C LYS A 303 15.65 -6.69 11.84
N GLY A 304 16.51 -7.65 11.50
CA GLY A 304 17.95 -7.41 11.29
C GLY A 304 18.21 -6.41 10.15
N GLN A 305 17.50 -6.54 9.02
CA GLN A 305 17.59 -5.58 7.93
C GLN A 305 17.12 -4.19 8.34
N ALA A 306 16.02 -4.09 9.09
CA ALA A 306 15.53 -2.81 9.57
C ALA A 306 16.55 -2.10 10.48
N LEU A 307 17.17 -2.84 11.41
CA LEU A 307 18.27 -2.31 12.25
C LEU A 307 19.45 -1.82 11.40
N ASN A 308 19.84 -2.57 10.38
CA ASN A 308 20.91 -2.17 9.46
C ASN A 308 20.57 -0.85 8.76
N PHE A 309 19.35 -0.72 8.23
CA PHE A 309 18.92 0.50 7.55
C PHE A 309 18.78 1.70 8.49
N LEU A 310 18.30 1.49 9.73
CA LEU A 310 18.28 2.54 10.76
C LEU A 310 19.68 3.10 11.00
N VAL A 311 20.68 2.23 11.17
CA VAL A 311 22.08 2.63 11.39
C VAL A 311 22.66 3.31 10.15
N GLN A 312 22.41 2.80 8.95
CA GLN A 312 22.89 3.41 7.71
C GLN A 312 22.28 4.79 7.43
N GLN A 313 21.01 5.00 7.80
CA GLN A 313 20.29 6.23 7.51
C GLN A 313 20.49 7.32 8.58
N ARG A 314 20.58 6.93 9.86
CA ARG A 314 20.57 7.87 11.00
C ARG A 314 21.78 7.75 11.92
N GLY A 315 22.59 6.70 11.76
CA GLY A 315 23.81 6.50 12.53
C GLY A 315 23.58 6.58 14.04
N LYS A 316 24.33 7.45 14.70
CA LYS A 316 24.34 7.60 16.18
C LYS A 316 23.01 8.07 16.77
N GLU A 317 22.11 8.65 15.98
CA GLU A 317 20.78 9.07 16.47
C GLU A 317 19.95 7.87 16.95
N GLU A 318 20.20 6.67 16.42
CA GLU A 318 19.49 5.45 16.80
C GLU A 318 20.13 4.73 18.00
N ALA A 319 21.19 5.28 18.60
CA ALA A 319 21.93 4.62 19.68
C ALA A 319 21.05 4.31 20.91
N ALA A 320 20.06 5.15 21.22
CA ALA A 320 19.11 4.88 22.30
C ALA A 320 18.18 3.71 21.96
N PHE A 321 17.67 3.68 20.72
CA PHE A 321 16.77 2.63 20.25
C PHE A 321 17.48 1.27 20.19
N LEU A 322 18.71 1.23 19.66
CA LEU A 322 19.54 0.02 19.64
C LEU A 322 19.77 -0.56 21.03
N LYS A 323 20.01 0.29 22.03
CA LYS A 323 20.18 -0.16 23.43
C LYS A 323 18.88 -0.71 24.02
N ALA A 324 17.74 -0.10 23.70
CA ALA A 324 16.43 -0.60 24.12
C ALA A 324 16.13 -1.98 23.50
N VAL A 325 16.38 -2.14 22.20
CA VAL A 325 16.28 -3.43 21.48
C VAL A 325 17.22 -4.48 22.07
N MET A 326 18.47 -4.10 22.36
CA MET A 326 19.46 -4.98 22.98
C MET A 326 19.02 -5.47 24.38
N ARG A 327 18.35 -4.61 25.16
CA ARG A 327 17.77 -4.96 26.46
C ARG A 327 16.46 -5.74 26.38
N ASN A 328 15.94 -5.93 25.16
CA ASN A 328 14.64 -6.53 24.90
C ASN A 328 13.45 -5.74 25.50
N GLU A 329 13.61 -4.44 25.71
CA GLU A 329 12.63 -3.58 26.38
C GLU A 329 12.58 -2.23 25.66
N VAL A 330 11.50 -2.01 24.90
CA VAL A 330 11.22 -0.72 24.25
C VAL A 330 9.98 -0.11 24.89
N ARG A 331 10.10 1.11 25.42
CA ARG A 331 8.96 1.87 25.94
C ARG A 331 8.21 2.54 24.79
N VAL A 332 6.89 2.40 24.78
CA VAL A 332 6.03 2.98 23.72
C VAL A 332 6.20 4.50 23.63
N GLY A 333 6.22 5.21 24.77
CA GLY A 333 6.31 6.67 24.82
C GLY A 333 7.63 7.25 24.28
N ASP A 334 8.70 6.46 24.21
CA ASP A 334 9.99 6.90 23.67
C ASP A 334 9.98 6.87 22.12
N TYR A 335 9.10 6.07 21.51
CA TYR A 335 8.98 5.86 20.06
C TYR A 335 7.51 5.72 19.62
N PRO A 336 6.63 6.68 19.92
CA PRO A 336 5.18 6.54 19.74
C PRO A 336 4.78 6.25 18.27
N GLU A 337 5.58 6.71 17.31
CA GLU A 337 5.38 6.49 15.87
C GLU A 337 5.61 5.04 15.43
N ALA A 338 6.38 4.25 16.19
CA ALA A 338 6.62 2.84 15.89
C ALA A 338 5.41 1.95 16.23
N PHE A 339 4.50 2.42 17.10
CA PHE A 339 3.38 1.62 17.64
C PHE A 339 2.03 2.02 17.03
N LYS A 340 0.99 1.21 17.29
CA LYS A 340 -0.37 1.57 16.88
C LYS A 340 -0.82 2.80 17.69
N LYS A 341 -1.53 3.73 17.02
CA LYS A 341 -2.06 4.93 17.69
C LYS A 341 -2.97 4.54 18.86
N GLY A 342 -2.75 5.15 20.03
CA GLY A 342 -3.55 4.92 21.24
C GLY A 342 -2.96 3.87 22.20
N GLU A 343 -1.80 3.29 21.92
CA GLU A 343 -1.10 2.45 22.89
C GLU A 343 -0.64 3.25 24.11
N ASN A 344 -0.64 2.60 25.28
CA ASN A 344 -0.20 3.21 26.55
C ASN A 344 1.29 3.60 26.45
N PRO A 345 1.67 4.90 26.61
CA PRO A 345 3.05 5.35 26.51
C PRO A 345 3.98 4.76 27.58
N ASP A 346 3.44 4.27 28.69
CA ASP A 346 4.23 3.65 29.77
C ASP A 346 4.43 2.14 29.58
N LYS A 347 3.80 1.54 28.56
CA LYS A 347 3.95 0.12 28.25
C LYS A 347 5.37 -0.17 27.78
N LEU A 348 5.97 -1.20 28.37
CA LEU A 348 7.18 -1.83 27.88
C LEU A 348 6.80 -2.96 26.93
N VAL A 349 7.42 -2.97 25.74
CA VAL A 349 7.20 -3.98 24.70
C VAL A 349 8.48 -4.80 24.54
N SER A 350 8.32 -6.13 24.57
CA SER A 350 9.39 -7.04 24.21
C SER A 350 9.54 -7.08 22.69
N VAL A 351 10.77 -6.96 22.19
CA VAL A 351 11.03 -6.92 20.74
C VAL A 351 11.34 -8.31 20.16
N GLY A 352 11.31 -9.34 21.00
CA GLY A 352 11.78 -10.67 20.64
C GLY A 352 13.28 -10.66 20.36
N ALA A 353 14.08 -10.14 21.29
CA ALA A 353 15.53 -9.99 21.10
C ALA A 353 16.25 -11.32 20.76
N GLU A 354 15.71 -12.46 21.20
CA GLU A 354 16.23 -13.81 20.88
C GLU A 354 15.76 -14.35 19.51
N THR A 355 14.96 -13.59 18.77
CA THR A 355 14.48 -14.03 17.46
C THR A 355 15.67 -14.18 16.52
N MET A 356 15.80 -15.36 15.91
CA MET A 356 16.85 -15.64 14.94
C MET A 356 16.70 -14.72 13.72
N VAL A 357 17.77 -14.00 13.40
CA VAL A 357 17.90 -13.15 12.22
C VAL A 357 18.44 -13.97 11.05
N THR A 358 19.55 -14.67 11.26
CA THR A 358 20.19 -15.51 10.25
C THR A 358 21.07 -16.55 10.92
N GLN A 359 21.52 -17.52 10.13
CA GLN A 359 22.65 -18.38 10.46
C GLN A 359 23.88 -17.92 9.68
N VAL A 360 25.05 -18.02 10.32
CA VAL A 360 26.34 -17.72 9.72
C VAL A 360 27.18 -18.98 9.74
N TRP A 361 27.80 -19.25 8.59
CA TRP A 361 28.60 -20.45 8.36
C TRP A 361 30.06 -20.07 8.47
N PHE A 362 30.76 -20.62 9.45
CA PHE A 362 32.21 -20.54 9.48
C PHE A 362 32.77 -21.71 8.68
N GLN A 363 33.72 -21.42 7.78
CA GLN A 363 34.26 -22.40 6.83
C GLN A 363 34.66 -23.69 7.54
N ARG A 364 34.51 -24.80 6.81
CA ARG A 364 34.96 -26.13 7.26
C ARG A 364 36.35 -26.03 7.87
N ASN A 365 36.57 -26.80 8.94
CA ASN A 365 37.93 -27.07 9.38
C ASN A 365 38.75 -27.56 8.16
N GLN A 366 40.05 -27.24 8.13
CA GLN A 366 40.94 -27.63 7.03
C GLN A 366 41.01 -29.18 6.82
N ASN A 367 40.42 -29.94 7.74
CA ASN A 367 40.36 -31.40 7.76
C ASN A 367 39.09 -31.99 7.12
N GLY A 368 38.26 -31.17 6.44
CA GLY A 368 37.09 -31.65 5.70
C GLY A 368 35.82 -31.92 6.52
N GLY A 369 35.76 -31.46 7.78
CA GLY A 369 34.59 -31.57 8.66
C GLY A 369 33.38 -30.73 8.21
N ALA A 370 32.23 -30.89 8.86
CA ALA A 370 31.06 -30.05 8.62
C ALA A 370 31.36 -28.57 8.95
N ALA A 371 30.68 -27.64 8.29
CA ALA A 371 30.80 -26.22 8.61
C ALA A 371 30.09 -25.93 9.94
N ASP A 372 30.72 -25.14 10.81
CA ASP A 372 30.10 -24.72 12.06
C ASP A 372 29.04 -23.64 11.77
N ILE A 373 27.81 -23.91 12.22
CA ILE A 373 26.66 -23.02 12.01
C ILE A 373 26.39 -22.28 13.30
N HIS A 374 26.42 -20.95 13.24
CA HIS A 374 26.14 -20.09 14.38
C HIS A 374 24.91 -19.24 14.14
N THR A 375 24.06 -19.13 15.16
CA THR A 375 22.82 -18.35 15.11
C THR A 375 23.07 -16.91 15.53
N VAL A 376 22.60 -15.97 14.70
CA VAL A 376 22.59 -14.54 15.01
C VAL A 376 21.17 -14.13 15.39
N THR A 377 21.02 -13.49 16.55
CA THR A 377 19.73 -13.00 17.05
C THR A 377 19.56 -11.50 16.82
N VAL A 378 18.34 -10.98 17.00
CA VAL A 378 18.07 -9.53 16.94
C VAL A 378 18.93 -8.78 17.97
N ARG A 379 19.13 -9.37 19.16
CA ARG A 379 20.01 -8.83 20.20
C ARG A 379 21.45 -8.70 19.72
N ASP A 380 21.98 -9.75 19.08
CA ASP A 380 23.36 -9.78 18.59
C ASP A 380 23.58 -8.66 17.55
N VAL A 381 22.62 -8.44 16.65
CA VAL A 381 22.67 -7.36 15.64
C VAL A 381 22.65 -5.98 16.28
N ALA A 382 21.72 -5.74 17.21
CA ALA A 382 21.64 -4.46 17.91
C ALA A 382 22.92 -4.18 18.74
N PHE A 383 23.48 -5.23 19.34
CA PHE A 383 24.72 -5.14 20.11
C PHE A 383 25.94 -4.82 19.24
N ALA A 384 26.11 -5.55 18.14
CA ALA A 384 27.15 -5.30 17.13
C ALA A 384 27.13 -3.83 16.67
N PHE A 385 25.97 -3.32 16.28
CA PHE A 385 25.84 -1.91 15.89
C PHE A 385 26.13 -0.93 17.02
N THR A 386 25.74 -1.25 18.25
CA THR A 386 26.04 -0.41 19.41
C THR A 386 27.56 -0.30 19.68
N ILE A 387 28.30 -1.41 19.55
CA ILE A 387 29.77 -1.45 19.65
C ILE A 387 30.39 -0.60 18.55
N THR A 388 29.98 -0.81 17.30
CA THR A 388 30.55 -0.09 16.15
C THR A 388 30.29 1.42 16.24
N GLN A 389 29.08 1.84 16.63
CA GLN A 389 28.75 3.26 16.83
C GLN A 389 29.56 3.92 17.96
N ALA A 390 30.02 3.12 18.93
CA ALA A 390 30.93 3.55 19.99
C ALA A 390 32.41 3.61 19.54
N GLY A 391 32.72 3.25 18.29
CA GLY A 391 34.10 3.21 17.78
C GLY A 391 34.92 2.04 18.30
N LEU A 392 34.26 1.00 18.82
CA LEU A 392 34.89 -0.18 19.39
C LEU A 392 34.99 -1.30 18.34
N ASN A 393 35.93 -2.22 18.54
CA ASN A 393 36.09 -3.37 17.65
C ASN A 393 35.24 -4.55 18.15
N MET A 394 34.37 -5.10 17.29
CA MET A 394 33.50 -6.23 17.63
C MET A 394 34.29 -7.48 18.06
N LYS A 395 35.49 -7.71 17.51
CA LYS A 395 36.37 -8.82 17.92
C LYS A 395 36.73 -8.77 19.40
N ASP A 396 36.92 -7.57 19.95
CA ASP A 396 37.23 -7.40 21.36
C ASP A 396 36.07 -7.83 22.26
N PHE A 397 34.86 -7.92 21.71
CA PHE A 397 33.67 -8.39 22.39
C PHE A 397 33.30 -9.81 21.96
N GLY A 398 34.20 -10.60 21.40
CA GLY A 398 33.97 -12.04 21.15
C GLY A 398 33.13 -12.35 19.92
N PHE A 399 32.82 -11.36 19.07
CA PHE A 399 32.31 -11.64 17.72
C PHE A 399 33.42 -12.26 16.87
N GLU A 400 33.04 -13.24 16.07
CA GLU A 400 33.92 -13.91 15.11
C GLU A 400 33.33 -13.80 13.70
N THR A 401 34.18 -13.91 12.69
CA THR A 401 33.83 -13.97 11.26
C THR A 401 34.41 -15.24 10.66
N ALA A 402 33.94 -15.63 9.48
CA ALA A 402 34.57 -16.73 8.74
C ALA A 402 36.07 -16.43 8.49
N PRO A 403 36.93 -17.46 8.42
CA PRO A 403 38.34 -17.30 8.06
C PRO A 403 38.50 -16.41 6.81
N HIS A 404 39.48 -15.51 6.85
CA HIS A 404 39.78 -14.53 5.78
C HIS A 404 38.74 -13.42 5.54
N GLN A 405 37.61 -13.39 6.27
CA GLN A 405 36.73 -12.23 6.27
C GLN A 405 37.23 -11.19 7.28
N SER A 406 37.48 -9.97 6.81
CA SER A 406 37.78 -8.84 7.70
C SER A 406 36.48 -8.30 8.31
N PHE A 407 36.58 -7.83 9.56
CA PHE A 407 35.55 -6.98 10.12
C PHE A 407 35.64 -5.63 9.42
N THR A 408 34.75 -5.38 8.47
CA THR A 408 34.59 -4.05 7.92
C THR A 408 33.92 -3.16 9.00
N PRO A 409 34.48 -1.97 9.31
CA PRO A 409 33.90 -1.05 10.29
C PRO A 409 32.63 -0.35 9.78
N THR A 410 32.35 -0.40 8.48
CA THR A 410 31.02 -0.11 7.93
C THR A 410 30.02 -1.17 8.40
N PRO A 411 28.70 -0.91 8.41
CA PRO A 411 27.73 -1.86 8.95
C PRO A 411 27.87 -3.21 8.23
N ALA A 412 28.64 -4.12 8.83
CA ALA A 412 28.81 -5.46 8.30
C ALA A 412 27.42 -6.04 8.22
N GLY A 413 27.07 -6.60 7.07
CA GLY A 413 25.82 -7.34 6.96
C GLY A 413 25.83 -8.39 8.07
N PHE A 414 24.75 -8.48 8.85
CA PHE A 414 24.64 -9.41 9.99
C PHE A 414 24.78 -10.89 9.61
N GLY A 415 24.95 -11.20 8.32
CA GLY A 415 25.33 -12.52 7.80
C GLY A 415 26.83 -12.82 7.82
N GLN A 416 27.69 -11.94 8.34
CA GLN A 416 29.15 -12.12 8.31
C GLN A 416 29.76 -12.42 9.68
N TYR A 417 29.06 -12.14 10.79
CA TYR A 417 29.57 -12.31 12.14
C TYR A 417 28.59 -13.08 13.01
N ALA A 418 29.10 -13.79 14.01
CA ALA A 418 28.31 -14.45 15.04
C ALA A 418 29.13 -14.68 16.31
N PHE A 419 28.45 -15.03 17.39
CA PHE A 419 29.10 -15.65 18.56
C PHE A 419 29.24 -17.15 18.32
N THR A 420 30.41 -17.71 18.58
CA THR A 420 30.64 -19.16 18.45
C THR A 420 30.08 -19.98 19.62
N SER A 421 29.77 -19.33 20.75
CA SER A 421 29.14 -19.96 21.91
C SER A 421 28.30 -18.97 22.72
N GLU A 422 27.36 -19.49 23.50
CA GLU A 422 26.56 -18.69 24.44
C GLU A 422 27.44 -18.02 25.52
N GLU A 423 28.49 -18.71 25.97
CA GLU A 423 29.43 -18.17 26.96
C GLU A 423 30.15 -16.90 26.43
N LYS A 424 30.57 -16.91 25.16
CA LYS A 424 31.17 -15.73 24.52
C LYS A 424 30.16 -14.59 24.41
N ARG A 425 28.91 -14.90 24.02
CA ARG A 425 27.82 -13.93 23.98
C ARG A 425 27.61 -13.26 25.34
N GLN A 426 27.46 -14.03 26.41
CA GLN A 426 27.24 -13.49 27.76
C GLN A 426 28.44 -12.67 28.26
N SER A 427 29.66 -13.19 28.06
CA SER A 427 30.90 -12.48 28.42
C SER A 427 31.01 -11.13 27.71
N ALA A 428 30.57 -11.06 26.45
CA ALA A 428 30.56 -9.84 25.66
C ALA A 428 29.63 -8.77 26.25
N PHE A 429 28.41 -9.14 26.63
CA PHE A 429 27.46 -8.22 27.25
C PHE A 429 27.98 -7.68 28.59
N VAL A 430 28.56 -8.53 29.43
CA VAL A 430 29.19 -8.12 30.70
C VAL A 430 30.35 -7.15 30.44
N LYS A 431 31.23 -7.49 29.49
CA LYS A 431 32.38 -6.65 29.11
C LYS A 431 31.92 -5.27 28.62
N PHE A 432 30.86 -5.22 27.82
CA PHE A 432 30.31 -3.96 27.32
C PHE A 432 29.63 -3.14 28.41
N GLY A 433 28.89 -3.76 29.32
CA GLY A 433 28.33 -3.09 30.50
C GLY A 433 29.41 -2.42 31.34
N TRP A 434 30.54 -3.10 31.57
CA TRP A 434 31.68 -2.50 32.27
C TRP A 434 32.32 -1.34 31.53
N TRP A 435 32.47 -1.46 30.20
CA TRP A 435 32.97 -0.37 29.38
C TRP A 435 32.05 0.86 29.47
N GLN A 436 30.72 0.68 29.37
CA GLN A 436 29.75 1.77 29.51
C GLN A 436 29.83 2.46 30.87
N MET A 437 29.99 1.70 31.95
CA MET A 437 30.16 2.27 33.29
C MET A 437 31.43 3.13 33.37
N LYS A 438 32.57 2.61 32.89
CA LYS A 438 33.85 3.35 32.90
C LYS A 438 33.73 4.67 32.12
N GLU A 439 33.12 4.64 30.94
CA GLU A 439 32.88 5.85 30.15
C GLU A 439 31.92 6.82 30.84
N GLY A 440 30.88 6.33 31.52
CA GLY A 440 29.95 7.16 32.29
C GLY A 440 30.64 7.87 33.46
N ILE A 441 31.50 7.17 34.19
CA ILE A 441 32.33 7.71 35.28
C ILE A 441 33.28 8.79 34.74
N LYS A 442 34.00 8.48 33.66
CA LYS A 442 34.90 9.43 32.98
C LYS A 442 34.18 10.70 32.54
N LYS A 443 32.99 10.58 31.95
CA LYS A 443 32.16 11.73 31.54
C LYS A 443 31.68 12.59 32.70
N ARG A 444 31.51 12.02 33.89
CA ARG A 444 31.13 12.76 35.10
C ARG A 444 32.34 13.38 35.83
N GLY A 445 33.55 13.21 35.31
CA GLY A 445 34.78 13.70 35.96
C GLY A 445 35.11 12.98 37.27
N ILE A 446 34.50 11.82 37.53
CA ILE A 446 34.79 11.03 38.73
C ILE A 446 36.10 10.29 38.47
N ILE A 447 37.18 10.73 39.13
CA ILE A 447 38.48 10.05 39.08
C ILE A 447 38.35 8.77 39.92
N LEU A 448 38.37 7.60 39.27
CA LEU A 448 38.48 6.35 40.00
C LEU A 448 39.89 6.24 40.60
N PRO A 449 40.02 5.90 41.89
CA PRO A 449 41.32 5.58 42.48
C PRO A 449 42.02 4.52 41.62
N SER A 450 43.29 4.76 41.31
CA SER A 450 44.14 3.80 40.61
C SER A 450 44.15 2.50 41.41
N LEU A 451 43.75 1.38 40.79
CA LEU A 451 43.85 0.04 41.38
C LEU A 451 45.32 -0.44 41.48
N ARG A 452 46.31 0.41 41.14
CA ARG A 452 47.75 0.10 41.28
C ARG A 452 48.34 0.49 42.63
N ASP A 453 47.58 1.16 43.50
CA ASP A 453 48.07 1.62 44.81
C ASP A 453 47.54 0.77 45.98
N ARG A 454 47.23 -0.51 45.75
CA ARG A 454 46.90 -1.50 46.79
C ARG A 454 47.61 -2.81 46.59
#